data_AF-A0A0S7F6Z4-F1
#
_entry.id   AF-A0A0S7F6Z4-F1
#
_cell.length_a   1.000
_cell.length_b   1.000
_cell.length_c   1.000
_cell.angle_alpha   90.00
_cell.angle_beta   90.00
_cell.angle_gamma   90.00
#
_symmetry.space_group_name_H-M   'P 1'
#
loop_
_entity.id
_entity.type
_entity.pdbx_description
1 polymer ?
#
loop_
_entity_poly.entity_id
_entity_poly.type
_entity_poly.pdbx_seq_one_letter_code
_entity_poly.pdbx_strand_id
1 'polypeptide(L)'
;MKQAHRFLHRMGHSLVAGPQGNLWMYGGLSLSDGILGNVYRYSLSEHRWTQMLTSSVDESATPSARYHHAAALLNTYDLDSGSHDGGHSLMLVVGGITQSGVAMDTWSLNLSSLVWREHKSSVLPPVAGHTLTVRWDSSVLLIGGYSPENGFNHHLLEFNPDSGNWTIVPHTGTPPTGLYGHSAVYHEQTDAIYVFGGYRFHVETVEPSGELYSLYYPNLTWSLLVPSQGKKPLSRFFHAAALIKDTMVIVGGRTEAEDYSNSVSLYQINCNTWIHPVSVVGDPVNRSVSLAMTTWGGRLFLSGGFNGVTLGRLLTLTVPSDPCAVLPTPEACNTTTGSCVWCRGTCTSSDAAERIGCLLGHSTCSPTPRLPDQCRRLKTCSECLARHPKTFSSPPQSALQCKWCTNCPEGACISSSVSCTSEHDCRINQREIFLSSNCTETSCEASDCPKCTASGKCMWTRQFKRTGETRRILSVNPTYDWTCFSYALLNVSPMQVESSPPLPCPPPCHTLHNCSLCLGSRGSDGGWQHCLWSMALQQVKSNSFTFL
;
A
#
# COMPACT_ATOMS: atom_id res chain seq x y z
N MET A 1 -14.18 -21.33 -27.24
CA MET A 1 -13.81 -20.14 -28.04
C MET A 1 -14.17 -18.90 -27.22
N LYS A 2 -13.19 -18.14 -26.73
CA LYS A 2 -13.40 -16.99 -25.84
C LYS A 2 -13.50 -15.73 -26.70
N GLN A 3 -14.71 -15.27 -27.02
CA GLN A 3 -14.90 -13.99 -27.69
C GLN A 3 -14.52 -12.90 -26.67
N ALA A 4 -13.37 -12.26 -26.86
CA ALA A 4 -12.99 -11.11 -26.05
C ALA A 4 -13.98 -9.99 -26.35
N HIS A 5 -14.84 -9.70 -25.39
CA HIS A 5 -15.77 -8.59 -25.49
C HIS A 5 -14.97 -7.29 -25.45
N ARG A 6 -14.89 -6.58 -26.59
CA ARG A 6 -14.13 -5.33 -26.73
C ARG A 6 -14.48 -4.30 -25.65
N PHE A 7 -15.72 -4.27 -25.17
CA PHE A 7 -16.19 -3.39 -24.10
C PHE A 7 -15.58 -3.68 -22.71
N LEU A 8 -14.96 -4.83 -22.51
CA LEU A 8 -14.28 -5.19 -21.26
C LEU A 8 -12.82 -4.73 -21.23
N HIS A 9 -12.29 -4.19 -22.33
CA HIS A 9 -10.90 -3.76 -22.40
C HIS A 9 -10.70 -2.48 -21.59
N ARG A 10 -10.07 -2.59 -20.41
CA ARG A 10 -9.88 -1.44 -19.51
C ARG A 10 -8.77 -1.65 -18.48
N MET A 11 -8.26 -0.55 -17.96
CA MET A 11 -7.30 -0.51 -16.85
C MET A 11 -7.78 0.41 -15.72
N GLY A 12 -7.29 0.19 -14.49
CA GLY A 12 -7.61 1.06 -13.35
C GLY A 12 -9.10 1.04 -12.97
N HIS A 13 -9.80 -0.05 -13.27
CA HIS A 13 -11.16 -0.30 -12.83
C HIS A 13 -11.13 -1.04 -11.50
N SER A 14 -12.28 -1.09 -10.81
CA SER A 14 -12.46 -1.94 -9.64
C SER A 14 -13.15 -3.26 -10.00
N LEU A 15 -12.83 -4.31 -9.26
CA LEU A 15 -13.50 -5.61 -9.31
C LEU A 15 -13.71 -6.08 -7.88
N VAL A 16 -14.96 -6.30 -7.47
CA VAL A 16 -15.31 -6.78 -6.12
C VAL A 16 -16.16 -8.04 -6.23
N ALA A 17 -15.94 -8.99 -5.32
CA ALA A 17 -16.75 -10.20 -5.24
C ALA A 17 -18.02 -9.92 -4.44
N GLY A 18 -19.18 -9.97 -5.10
CA GLY A 18 -20.51 -9.82 -4.53
C GLY A 18 -21.16 -11.16 -4.13
N PRO A 19 -22.41 -11.13 -3.64
CA PRO A 19 -23.12 -12.32 -3.17
C PRO A 19 -23.36 -13.34 -4.29
N GLN A 20 -23.49 -14.61 -3.89
CA GLN A 20 -23.84 -15.73 -4.77
C GLN A 20 -22.87 -15.95 -5.95
N GLY A 21 -21.59 -15.57 -5.80
CA GLY A 21 -20.59 -15.75 -6.85
C GLY A 21 -20.75 -14.80 -8.03
N ASN A 22 -21.26 -13.60 -7.78
CA ASN A 22 -21.29 -12.53 -8.77
C ASN A 22 -20.09 -11.61 -8.57
N LEU A 23 -19.30 -11.36 -9.62
CA LEU A 23 -18.23 -10.35 -9.58
C LEU A 23 -18.77 -9.04 -10.15
N TRP A 24 -18.49 -7.93 -9.48
CA TRP A 24 -18.97 -6.60 -9.87
C TRP A 24 -17.80 -5.72 -10.29
N MET A 25 -17.94 -5.10 -11.45
CA MET A 25 -16.94 -4.24 -12.06
C MET A 25 -17.50 -2.84 -12.27
N TYR A 26 -16.71 -1.83 -11.93
CA TYR A 26 -17.05 -0.42 -12.17
C TYR A 26 -15.85 0.38 -12.67
N GLY A 27 -16.13 1.30 -13.59
CA GLY A 27 -15.16 2.28 -14.07
C GLY A 27 -14.03 1.71 -14.91
N GLY A 28 -12.93 2.44 -14.98
CA GLY A 28 -11.72 2.13 -15.75
C GLY A 28 -11.52 3.03 -16.97
N LEU A 29 -10.31 2.97 -17.52
CA LEU A 29 -9.94 3.67 -18.76
C LEU A 29 -9.85 2.66 -19.91
N SER A 30 -10.59 2.91 -20.98
CA SER A 30 -10.48 2.25 -22.28
C SER A 30 -9.73 3.16 -23.25
N LEU A 31 -8.82 2.60 -24.04
CA LEU A 31 -8.14 3.38 -25.09
C LEU A 31 -9.07 3.71 -26.26
N SER A 32 -10.12 2.90 -26.48
CA SER A 32 -11.10 3.14 -27.55
C SER A 32 -12.24 4.04 -27.13
N ASP A 33 -12.68 3.94 -25.87
CA ASP A 33 -13.93 4.53 -25.41
C ASP A 33 -13.72 5.61 -24.34
N GLY A 34 -12.48 5.85 -23.92
CA GLY A 34 -12.14 6.83 -22.90
C GLY A 34 -12.47 6.35 -21.49
N ILE A 35 -12.82 7.30 -20.61
CA ILE A 35 -13.11 7.03 -19.20
C ILE A 35 -14.50 6.40 -19.10
N LEU A 36 -14.60 5.26 -18.41
CA LEU A 36 -15.82 4.46 -18.30
C LEU A 36 -16.50 4.69 -16.94
N GLY A 37 -17.83 4.62 -16.93
CA GLY A 37 -18.68 4.69 -15.73
C GLY A 37 -19.76 3.61 -15.68
N ASN A 38 -19.60 2.55 -16.48
CA ASN A 38 -20.56 1.47 -16.57
C ASN A 38 -20.33 0.41 -15.47
N VAL A 39 -21.43 -0.15 -14.98
CA VAL A 39 -21.45 -1.27 -14.02
C VAL A 39 -21.65 -2.57 -14.78
N TYR A 40 -20.80 -3.55 -14.50
CA TYR A 40 -20.91 -4.90 -15.03
C TYR A 40 -20.97 -5.93 -13.91
N ARG A 41 -21.78 -6.96 -14.12
CA ARG A 41 -21.85 -8.15 -13.28
C ARG A 41 -21.38 -9.37 -14.07
N TYR A 42 -20.48 -10.15 -13.52
CA TYR A 42 -20.12 -11.47 -14.03
C TYR A 42 -20.71 -12.55 -13.13
N SER A 43 -21.58 -13.39 -13.66
CA SER A 43 -22.08 -14.57 -12.96
C SER A 43 -21.12 -15.74 -13.13
N LEU A 44 -20.60 -16.28 -12.01
CA LEU A 44 -19.72 -17.45 -12.04
C LEU A 44 -20.45 -18.73 -12.45
N SER A 45 -21.75 -18.86 -12.13
CA SER A 45 -22.53 -20.02 -12.54
C SER A 45 -22.81 -20.00 -14.05
N GLU A 46 -23.16 -18.83 -14.59
CA GLU A 46 -23.52 -18.67 -15.99
C GLU A 46 -22.33 -18.38 -16.91
N HIS A 47 -21.16 -18.07 -16.34
CA HIS A 47 -19.96 -17.66 -17.06
C HIS A 47 -20.20 -16.47 -18.02
N ARG A 48 -21.01 -15.50 -17.56
CA ARG A 48 -21.55 -14.44 -18.41
C ARG A 48 -21.41 -13.07 -17.77
N TRP A 49 -20.92 -12.12 -18.57
CA TRP A 49 -20.97 -10.69 -18.26
C TRP A 49 -22.33 -10.12 -18.64
N THR A 50 -22.87 -9.27 -17.77
CA THR A 50 -24.10 -8.51 -18.00
C THR A 50 -23.85 -7.07 -17.60
N GLN A 51 -24.11 -6.13 -18.50
CA GLN A 51 -24.11 -4.72 -18.15
C GLN A 51 -25.36 -4.43 -17.31
N MET A 52 -25.16 -3.79 -16.16
CA MET A 52 -26.25 -3.45 -15.24
C MET A 52 -26.68 -2.02 -15.50
N LEU A 53 -27.99 -1.82 -15.63
CA LEU A 53 -28.57 -0.48 -15.70
C LEU A 53 -28.83 0.01 -14.28
N THR A 54 -28.20 1.12 -13.92
CA THR A 54 -28.30 1.72 -12.59
C THR A 54 -29.10 3.01 -12.63
N SER A 55 -29.73 3.35 -11.51
CA SER A 55 -30.41 4.63 -11.29
C SER A 55 -29.84 5.33 -10.05
N SER A 56 -30.35 6.51 -9.71
CA SER A 56 -29.95 7.27 -8.52
C SER A 56 -31.17 7.62 -7.67
N VAL A 57 -30.99 7.74 -6.34
CA VAL A 57 -32.07 8.16 -5.42
C VAL A 57 -32.53 9.59 -5.75
N ASP A 58 -31.58 10.49 -5.96
CA ASP A 58 -31.83 11.83 -6.47
C ASP A 58 -31.75 11.74 -8.00
N GLU A 59 -32.84 12.00 -8.75
CA GLU A 59 -32.91 11.87 -10.22
C GLU A 59 -31.86 12.68 -11.01
N SER A 60 -30.98 13.42 -10.33
CA SER A 60 -30.00 14.35 -10.88
C SER A 60 -28.55 13.87 -10.93
N ALA A 61 -28.15 12.77 -10.28
CA ALA A 61 -26.73 12.38 -10.31
C ALA A 61 -26.42 10.88 -10.06
N THR A 62 -25.65 10.30 -10.97
CA THR A 62 -24.89 9.05 -10.81
C THR A 62 -23.40 9.37 -10.70
N PRO A 63 -22.55 8.48 -10.14
CA PRO A 63 -21.11 8.72 -10.10
C PRO A 63 -20.54 8.95 -11.50
N SER A 64 -19.71 9.98 -11.65
CA SER A 64 -18.98 10.23 -12.90
C SER A 64 -18.10 9.04 -13.29
N ALA A 65 -17.95 8.86 -14.60
CA ALA A 65 -16.98 7.92 -15.17
C ALA A 65 -15.57 8.21 -14.61
N ARG A 66 -14.86 7.15 -14.21
CA ARG A 66 -13.57 7.28 -13.50
C ARG A 66 -12.68 6.06 -13.60
N TYR A 67 -11.39 6.25 -13.35
CA TYR A 67 -10.39 5.20 -13.21
C TYR A 67 -9.40 5.51 -12.07
N HIS A 68 -8.69 4.49 -11.58
CA HIS A 68 -7.88 4.56 -10.35
C HIS A 68 -8.66 5.05 -9.12
N HIS A 69 -9.98 4.88 -9.12
CA HIS A 69 -10.81 4.86 -7.92
C HIS A 69 -10.58 3.54 -7.18
N ALA A 70 -11.01 3.49 -5.93
CA ALA A 70 -11.13 2.24 -5.20
C ALA A 70 -12.60 1.90 -5.00
N ALA A 71 -12.89 0.61 -4.94
CA ALA A 71 -14.21 0.11 -4.57
C ALA A 71 -14.09 -1.04 -3.59
N ALA A 72 -15.10 -1.17 -2.74
CA ALA A 72 -15.19 -2.26 -1.78
C ALA A 72 -16.64 -2.73 -1.64
N LEU A 73 -16.83 -3.98 -1.24
CA LEU A 73 -18.14 -4.51 -0.93
C LEU A 73 -18.39 -4.42 0.58
N LEU A 74 -19.56 -3.93 0.96
CA LEU A 74 -20.09 -3.97 2.32
C LEU A 74 -21.34 -4.83 2.35
N ASN A 75 -21.47 -5.69 3.37
CA ASN A 75 -22.72 -6.39 3.65
C ASN A 75 -23.37 -5.76 4.90
N THR A 76 -24.54 -5.16 4.74
CA THR A 76 -25.29 -4.62 5.87
C THR A 76 -26.28 -5.66 6.38
N TYR A 77 -26.24 -5.93 7.68
CA TYR A 77 -27.19 -6.84 8.34
C TYR A 77 -28.26 -5.99 9.04
N ASP A 78 -29.51 -6.05 8.55
CA ASP A 78 -30.63 -5.38 9.23
C ASP A 78 -30.99 -6.14 10.51
N LEU A 79 -30.54 -5.63 11.65
CA LEU A 79 -30.83 -6.15 12.99
C LEU A 79 -32.34 -6.15 13.33
N ASP A 80 -33.14 -5.33 12.64
CA ASP A 80 -34.59 -5.20 12.84
C ASP A 80 -35.41 -6.23 12.05
N SER A 81 -34.81 -6.92 11.08
CA SER A 81 -35.48 -8.01 10.37
C SER A 81 -35.15 -9.33 11.07
N GLY A 82 -36.11 -9.92 11.79
CA GLY A 82 -35.98 -11.24 12.41
C GLY A 82 -35.81 -12.41 11.41
N SER A 83 -35.33 -12.14 10.21
CA SER A 83 -35.02 -13.07 9.12
C SER A 83 -33.51 -13.07 8.88
N HIS A 84 -32.87 -14.24 8.99
CA HIS A 84 -31.45 -14.46 8.70
C HIS A 84 -31.04 -14.26 7.21
N ASP A 85 -31.89 -13.66 6.37
CA ASP A 85 -31.73 -13.57 4.91
C ASP A 85 -31.94 -12.15 4.35
N GLY A 86 -32.07 -11.14 5.22
CA GLY A 86 -32.40 -9.75 4.85
C GLY A 86 -31.22 -8.81 4.60
N GLY A 87 -30.00 -9.32 4.41
CA GLY A 87 -28.81 -8.47 4.23
C GLY A 87 -28.76 -7.82 2.85
N HIS A 88 -28.53 -6.51 2.78
CA HIS A 88 -28.26 -5.81 1.52
C HIS A 88 -26.75 -5.66 1.31
N SER A 89 -26.27 -6.02 0.12
CA SER A 89 -24.88 -5.78 -0.28
C SER A 89 -24.76 -4.43 -1.00
N LEU A 90 -23.83 -3.60 -0.55
CA LEU A 90 -23.51 -2.31 -1.12
C LEU A 90 -22.10 -2.33 -1.73
N MET A 91 -21.95 -1.87 -2.98
CA MET A 91 -20.64 -1.58 -3.56
C MET A 91 -20.32 -0.10 -3.34
N LEU A 92 -19.33 0.18 -2.49
CA LEU A 92 -18.79 1.51 -2.25
C LEU A 92 -17.77 1.86 -3.34
N VAL A 93 -17.78 3.09 -3.85
CA VAL A 93 -16.85 3.65 -4.84
C VAL A 93 -16.39 5.01 -4.34
N VAL A 94 -15.08 5.23 -4.28
CA VAL A 94 -14.49 6.44 -3.69
C VAL A 94 -13.40 7.01 -4.59
N GLY A 95 -13.42 8.33 -4.76
CA GLY A 95 -12.38 9.09 -5.46
C GLY A 95 -12.10 8.61 -6.89
N GLY A 96 -10.85 8.72 -7.34
CA GLY A 96 -10.41 8.37 -8.68
C GLY A 96 -10.35 9.55 -9.65
N ILE A 97 -9.82 9.30 -10.84
CA ILE A 97 -9.62 10.31 -11.88
C ILE A 97 -10.84 10.33 -12.79
N THR A 98 -11.45 11.51 -12.90
CA THR A 98 -12.60 11.81 -13.77
C THR A 98 -12.18 12.78 -14.87
N GLN A 99 -13.10 13.12 -15.77
CA GLN A 99 -12.86 14.16 -16.77
C GLN A 99 -12.64 15.55 -16.16
N SER A 100 -13.21 15.82 -14.98
CA SER A 100 -13.07 17.10 -14.26
C SER A 100 -11.89 17.15 -13.28
N GLY A 101 -11.05 16.12 -13.25
CA GLY A 101 -9.93 16.00 -12.31
C GLY A 101 -10.10 14.87 -11.30
N VAL A 102 -9.35 14.93 -10.20
CA VAL A 102 -9.42 13.90 -9.15
C VAL A 102 -10.64 14.13 -8.28
N ALA A 103 -11.46 13.10 -8.13
CA ALA A 103 -12.71 13.17 -7.38
C ALA A 103 -12.49 13.01 -5.86
N MET A 104 -13.40 13.59 -5.09
CA MET A 104 -13.46 13.55 -3.62
C MET A 104 -14.83 13.08 -3.11
N ASP A 105 -15.60 12.41 -3.96
CA ASP A 105 -16.95 11.92 -3.67
C ASP A 105 -16.92 10.45 -3.21
N THR A 106 -17.99 10.05 -2.53
CA THR A 106 -18.24 8.67 -2.13
C THR A 106 -19.62 8.26 -2.60
N TRP A 107 -19.71 7.11 -3.25
CA TRP A 107 -20.94 6.57 -3.79
C TRP A 107 -21.14 5.13 -3.34
N SER A 108 -22.36 4.75 -2.97
CA SER A 108 -22.73 3.36 -2.73
C SER A 108 -23.80 2.90 -3.71
N LEU A 109 -23.57 1.78 -4.38
CA LEU A 109 -24.56 1.10 -5.20
C LEU A 109 -25.18 -0.04 -4.41
N ASN A 110 -26.50 -0.01 -4.21
CA ASN A 110 -27.21 -1.18 -3.72
C ASN A 110 -27.29 -2.24 -4.82
N LEU A 111 -26.74 -3.43 -4.58
CA LEU A 111 -26.61 -4.46 -5.61
C LEU A 111 -27.93 -5.20 -5.90
N SER A 112 -28.94 -5.07 -5.03
CA SER A 112 -30.29 -5.61 -5.23
C SER A 112 -31.16 -4.66 -6.04
N SER A 113 -31.16 -3.37 -5.70
CA SER A 113 -32.00 -2.35 -6.37
C SER A 113 -31.32 -1.64 -7.54
N LEU A 114 -29.99 -1.74 -7.65
CA LEU A 114 -29.16 -1.04 -8.63
C LEU A 114 -29.28 0.50 -8.54
N VAL A 115 -29.54 0.99 -7.33
CA VAL A 115 -29.68 2.43 -7.05
C VAL A 115 -28.40 2.95 -6.39
N TRP A 116 -27.85 4.04 -6.93
CA TRP A 116 -26.75 4.80 -6.37
C TRP A 116 -27.22 5.80 -5.32
N ARG A 117 -26.40 5.94 -4.27
CA ARG A 117 -26.53 6.97 -3.23
C ARG A 117 -25.17 7.65 -3.02
N GLU A 118 -25.16 8.97 -3.00
CA GLU A 118 -23.97 9.77 -2.64
C GLU A 118 -23.86 9.90 -1.11
N HIS A 119 -22.65 9.77 -0.59
CA HIS A 119 -22.31 10.04 0.81
C HIS A 119 -21.40 11.27 0.85
N LYS A 120 -21.94 12.40 1.32
CA LYS A 120 -21.19 13.66 1.40
C LYS A 120 -20.18 13.61 2.55
N SER A 121 -19.00 14.16 2.30
CA SER A 121 -17.92 14.21 3.29
C SER A 121 -17.25 15.57 3.30
N SER A 122 -16.93 16.06 4.50
CA SER A 122 -16.13 17.28 4.70
C SER A 122 -14.64 17.00 4.86
N VAL A 123 -14.25 15.73 5.05
CA VAL A 123 -12.87 15.33 5.37
C VAL A 123 -12.19 14.52 4.27
N LEU A 124 -12.96 13.98 3.31
CA LEU A 124 -12.41 13.19 2.21
C LEU A 124 -11.73 14.14 1.19
N PRO A 125 -10.41 14.06 1.00
CA PRO A 125 -9.74 14.87 -0.02
C PRO A 125 -9.94 14.28 -1.43
N PRO A 126 -9.68 15.07 -2.50
CA PRO A 126 -9.46 14.52 -3.83
C PRO A 126 -8.36 13.46 -3.78
N VAL A 127 -8.67 12.24 -4.22
CA VAL A 127 -7.74 11.11 -4.06
C VAL A 127 -7.90 10.05 -5.15
N ALA A 128 -6.80 9.65 -5.78
CA ALA A 128 -6.73 8.53 -6.74
C ALA A 128 -5.55 7.59 -6.42
N GLY A 129 -5.67 6.33 -6.85
CA GLY A 129 -4.64 5.31 -6.59
C GLY A 129 -4.49 4.94 -5.11
N HIS A 130 -5.52 5.22 -4.30
CA HIS A 130 -5.65 4.76 -2.91
C HIS A 130 -6.22 3.35 -2.85
N THR A 131 -6.24 2.76 -1.66
CA THR A 131 -6.95 1.50 -1.39
C THR A 131 -8.11 1.71 -0.45
N LEU A 132 -9.17 0.90 -0.61
CA LEU A 132 -10.26 0.76 0.36
C LEU A 132 -10.21 -0.65 0.91
N THR A 133 -10.09 -0.78 2.22
CA THR A 133 -10.01 -2.07 2.91
C THR A 133 -11.15 -2.20 3.89
N VAL A 134 -12.02 -3.20 3.68
CA VAL A 134 -13.16 -3.48 4.56
C VAL A 134 -12.69 -4.31 5.75
N ARG A 135 -13.14 -3.92 6.94
CA ARG A 135 -12.94 -4.65 8.19
C ARG A 135 -14.30 -5.07 8.75
N TRP A 136 -14.52 -6.38 8.86
CA TRP A 136 -15.72 -7.00 9.47
C TRP A 136 -17.06 -6.48 8.96
N ASP A 137 -17.14 -5.97 7.73
CA ASP A 137 -18.30 -5.25 7.20
C ASP A 137 -18.77 -4.04 8.07
N SER A 138 -18.01 -3.67 9.10
CA SER A 138 -18.33 -2.61 10.08
C SER A 138 -17.62 -1.29 9.79
N SER A 139 -16.50 -1.34 9.06
CA SER A 139 -15.77 -0.14 8.67
C SER A 139 -14.95 -0.33 7.41
N VAL A 140 -14.67 0.77 6.72
CA VAL A 140 -13.81 0.80 5.52
C VAL A 140 -12.69 1.80 5.73
N LEU A 141 -11.44 1.34 5.64
CA LEU A 141 -10.28 2.21 5.76
C LEU A 141 -9.79 2.64 4.37
N LEU A 142 -9.56 3.95 4.21
CA LEU A 142 -8.89 4.54 3.07
C LEU A 142 -7.42 4.79 3.41
N ILE A 143 -6.53 4.18 2.63
CA ILE A 143 -5.08 4.31 2.81
C ILE A 143 -4.46 4.92 1.56
N GLY A 144 -3.64 5.95 1.78
CA GLY A 144 -2.85 6.62 0.74
C GLY A 144 -3.69 7.28 -0.34
N GLY A 145 -3.14 7.28 -1.56
CA GLY A 145 -3.61 7.98 -2.73
C GLY A 145 -2.92 9.33 -2.94
N TYR A 146 -3.17 9.90 -4.10
CA TYR A 146 -2.57 11.14 -4.56
C TYR A 146 -3.60 11.98 -5.33
N SER A 147 -3.48 13.30 -5.23
CA SER A 147 -4.08 14.25 -6.18
C SER A 147 -3.10 15.38 -6.47
N PRO A 148 -3.15 15.98 -7.66
CA PRO A 148 -2.31 17.14 -7.97
C PRO A 148 -2.45 18.25 -6.92
N GLU A 149 -3.67 18.50 -6.46
CA GLU A 149 -4.01 19.60 -5.56
C GLU A 149 -3.57 19.35 -4.12
N ASN A 150 -3.72 18.13 -3.60
CA ASN A 150 -3.43 17.78 -2.20
C ASN A 150 -2.10 17.02 -2.02
N GLY A 151 -1.42 16.67 -3.11
CA GLY A 151 -0.27 15.79 -3.12
C GLY A 151 -0.62 14.39 -2.61
N PHE A 152 0.33 13.74 -1.94
CA PHE A 152 0.09 12.45 -1.30
C PHE A 152 -0.85 12.60 -0.09
N ASN A 153 -1.90 11.78 -0.04
CA ASN A 153 -2.72 11.69 1.15
C ASN A 153 -1.90 11.09 2.30
N HIS A 154 -1.95 11.74 3.46
CA HIS A 154 -1.24 11.35 4.68
C HIS A 154 -2.19 11.02 5.84
N HIS A 155 -3.49 11.19 5.64
CA HIS A 155 -4.50 10.81 6.62
C HIS A 155 -4.93 9.36 6.41
N LEU A 156 -5.07 8.63 7.51
CA LEU A 156 -5.88 7.42 7.56
C LEU A 156 -7.34 7.86 7.74
N LEU A 157 -8.20 7.53 6.79
CA LEU A 157 -9.63 7.80 6.92
C LEU A 157 -10.40 6.50 7.12
N GLU A 158 -11.45 6.56 7.91
CA GLU A 158 -12.37 5.46 8.15
C GLU A 158 -13.80 5.90 7.80
N PHE A 159 -14.47 5.09 7.00
CA PHE A 159 -15.88 5.23 6.67
C PHE A 159 -16.69 4.32 7.57
N ASN A 160 -17.68 4.90 8.25
CA ASN A 160 -18.66 4.17 9.03
C ASN A 160 -19.92 3.93 8.16
N PRO A 161 -20.22 2.68 7.78
CA PRO A 161 -21.35 2.36 6.90
C PRO A 161 -22.72 2.76 7.47
N ASP A 162 -22.89 2.71 8.79
CA ASP A 162 -24.17 3.02 9.46
C ASP A 162 -24.50 4.52 9.38
N SER A 163 -23.49 5.36 9.59
CA SER A 163 -23.64 6.82 9.57
C SER A 163 -23.43 7.44 8.18
N GLY A 164 -22.80 6.71 7.25
CA GLY A 164 -22.43 7.22 5.94
C GLY A 164 -21.35 8.30 5.96
N ASN A 165 -20.58 8.39 7.05
CA ASN A 165 -19.59 9.46 7.25
C ASN A 165 -18.16 8.94 7.28
N TRP A 166 -17.25 9.82 6.85
CA TRP A 166 -15.81 9.64 6.97
C TRP A 166 -15.27 10.36 8.20
N THR A 167 -14.29 9.76 8.86
CA THR A 167 -13.51 10.37 9.94
C THR A 167 -12.02 10.17 9.71
N ILE A 168 -11.21 11.18 10.06
CA ILE A 168 -9.75 11.04 10.12
C ILE A 168 -9.41 10.34 11.42
N VAL A 169 -8.68 9.22 11.35
CA VAL A 169 -8.39 8.39 12.51
C VAL A 169 -6.92 8.55 12.94
N PRO A 170 -6.64 8.94 14.20
CA PRO A 170 -5.28 9.02 14.71
C PRO A 170 -4.60 7.64 14.69
N HIS A 171 -3.34 7.61 14.29
CA HIS A 171 -2.53 6.39 14.25
C HIS A 171 -1.12 6.65 14.75
N THR A 172 -0.40 5.58 15.10
CA THR A 172 0.96 5.65 15.64
C THR A 172 1.90 4.66 14.96
N GLY A 173 3.16 4.59 15.41
CA GLY A 173 4.16 3.70 14.86
C GLY A 173 4.86 4.30 13.63
N THR A 174 5.07 3.48 12.60
CA THR A 174 5.83 3.84 11.38
C THR A 174 4.93 3.80 10.14
N PRO A 175 4.04 4.79 9.96
CA PRO A 175 3.15 4.82 8.80
C PRO A 175 3.94 5.05 7.50
N PRO A 176 3.46 4.55 6.34
CA PRO A 176 4.04 4.91 5.06
C PRO A 176 3.74 6.39 4.74
N THR A 177 4.76 7.22 4.57
CA THR A 177 4.57 8.64 4.22
C THR A 177 4.30 8.79 2.72
N GLY A 178 3.01 8.90 2.38
CA GLY A 178 2.58 9.10 1.02
C GLY A 178 2.75 7.85 0.16
N LEU A 179 1.64 7.35 -0.36
CA LEU A 179 1.60 6.06 -1.03
C LEU A 179 0.53 6.07 -2.11
N TYR A 180 0.88 5.86 -3.39
CA TYR A 180 -0.11 5.69 -4.46
C TYR A 180 0.17 4.44 -5.29
N GLY A 181 -0.89 3.82 -5.83
CA GLY A 181 -0.75 2.60 -6.66
C GLY A 181 -0.23 1.39 -5.87
N HIS A 182 -0.42 1.38 -4.56
CA HIS A 182 -0.14 0.25 -3.68
C HIS A 182 -1.34 -0.70 -3.63
N SER A 183 -1.16 -1.84 -2.96
CA SER A 183 -2.25 -2.73 -2.62
C SER A 183 -2.36 -2.90 -1.10
N ALA A 184 -3.57 -3.21 -0.62
CA ALA A 184 -3.85 -3.46 0.78
C ALA A 184 -4.81 -4.65 0.91
N VAL A 185 -4.61 -5.47 1.93
CA VAL A 185 -5.50 -6.59 2.28
C VAL A 185 -5.75 -6.64 3.77
N TYR A 186 -6.98 -6.97 4.17
CA TYR A 186 -7.35 -7.21 5.57
C TYR A 186 -7.20 -8.68 5.92
N HIS A 187 -6.52 -8.98 7.03
CA HIS A 187 -6.38 -10.32 7.58
C HIS A 187 -7.06 -10.41 8.94
N GLU A 188 -8.17 -11.15 8.94
CA GLU A 188 -9.12 -11.30 10.03
C GLU A 188 -8.48 -11.83 11.32
N GLN A 189 -7.67 -12.89 11.21
CA GLN A 189 -7.08 -13.59 12.35
C GLN A 189 -6.10 -12.70 13.14
N THR A 190 -5.48 -11.72 12.49
CA THR A 190 -4.59 -10.74 13.13
C THR A 190 -5.25 -9.41 13.43
N ASP A 191 -6.50 -9.22 12.99
CA ASP A 191 -7.19 -7.93 12.93
C ASP A 191 -6.29 -6.80 12.41
N ALA A 192 -5.65 -7.02 11.26
CA ALA A 192 -4.65 -6.12 10.71
C ALA A 192 -4.75 -5.98 9.19
N ILE A 193 -4.34 -4.81 8.70
CA ILE A 193 -4.25 -4.50 7.27
C ILE A 193 -2.79 -4.58 6.84
N TYR A 194 -2.52 -5.31 5.77
CA TYR A 194 -1.20 -5.46 5.18
C TYR A 194 -1.14 -4.64 3.90
N VAL A 195 -0.16 -3.74 3.79
CA VAL A 195 -0.01 -2.77 2.71
C VAL A 195 1.33 -2.98 2.02
N PHE A 196 1.32 -3.24 0.71
CA PHE A 196 2.54 -3.57 -0.04
C PHE A 196 2.76 -2.67 -1.24
N GLY A 197 4.02 -2.27 -1.40
CA GLY A 197 4.53 -1.55 -2.56
C GLY A 197 3.81 -0.21 -2.82
N GLY A 198 3.69 0.16 -4.08
CA GLY A 198 3.23 1.48 -4.50
C GLY A 198 4.40 2.43 -4.76
N TYR A 199 4.08 3.61 -5.29
CA TYR A 199 5.02 4.71 -5.43
C TYR A 199 4.95 5.53 -4.13
N ARG A 200 6.08 5.61 -3.43
CA ARG A 200 6.15 6.11 -2.05
C ARG A 200 7.08 7.32 -1.97
N PHE A 201 6.73 8.29 -1.12
CA PHE A 201 7.70 9.27 -0.66
C PHE A 201 8.44 8.74 0.58
N HIS A 202 9.76 8.69 0.56
CA HIS A 202 10.56 8.30 1.71
C HIS A 202 11.92 8.98 1.65
N VAL A 203 12.34 9.59 2.77
CA VAL A 203 13.69 10.18 2.91
C VAL A 203 14.11 10.93 1.64
N GLU A 204 13.37 12.00 1.35
CA GLU A 204 13.77 12.96 0.30
C GLU A 204 13.69 12.41 -1.14
N THR A 205 13.13 11.21 -1.35
CA THR A 205 12.91 10.62 -2.68
C THR A 205 11.48 10.16 -2.87
N VAL A 206 11.04 10.10 -4.14
CA VAL A 206 9.77 9.47 -4.52
C VAL A 206 10.07 8.36 -5.52
N GLU A 207 9.90 7.11 -5.08
CA GLU A 207 10.30 5.93 -5.86
C GLU A 207 9.34 4.74 -5.69
N PRO A 208 9.37 3.75 -6.59
CA PRO A 208 8.70 2.49 -6.37
C PRO A 208 9.16 1.86 -5.05
N SER A 209 8.22 1.43 -4.23
CA SER A 209 8.51 0.79 -2.96
C SER A 209 8.38 -0.73 -3.08
N GLY A 210 9.28 -1.44 -2.41
CA GLY A 210 9.10 -2.86 -2.10
C GLY A 210 8.60 -3.10 -0.68
N GLU A 211 8.42 -2.05 0.13
CA GLU A 211 8.13 -2.21 1.57
C GLU A 211 6.77 -2.86 1.84
N LEU A 212 6.71 -3.59 2.95
CA LEU A 212 5.49 -4.17 3.49
C LEU A 212 5.20 -3.53 4.85
N TYR A 213 4.03 -2.92 4.97
CA TYR A 213 3.53 -2.37 6.22
C TYR A 213 2.40 -3.23 6.76
N SER A 214 2.26 -3.23 8.09
CA SER A 214 1.03 -3.67 8.73
C SER A 214 0.46 -2.57 9.61
N LEU A 215 -0.85 -2.35 9.53
CA LEU A 215 -1.63 -1.57 10.48
C LEU A 215 -2.40 -2.54 11.38
N TYR A 216 -1.98 -2.66 12.64
CA TYR A 216 -2.74 -3.41 13.64
C TYR A 216 -3.94 -2.56 14.08
N TYR A 217 -5.15 -2.99 13.74
CA TYR A 217 -6.34 -2.16 13.86
C TYR A 217 -6.71 -1.81 15.32
N PRO A 218 -6.70 -2.75 16.29
CA PRO A 218 -7.19 -2.49 17.65
C PRO A 218 -6.56 -1.29 18.38
N ASN A 219 -5.35 -0.87 18.00
CA ASN A 219 -4.71 0.33 18.53
C ASN A 219 -4.12 1.25 17.43
N LEU A 220 -4.44 0.98 16.16
CA LEU A 220 -4.01 1.74 14.99
C LEU A 220 -2.49 1.99 14.95
N THR A 221 -1.71 0.94 15.23
CA THR A 221 -0.25 1.00 15.20
C THR A 221 0.30 0.45 13.90
N TRP A 222 1.05 1.28 13.18
CA TRP A 222 1.79 0.89 11.98
C TRP A 222 3.13 0.23 12.32
N SER A 223 3.52 -0.77 11.53
CA SER A 223 4.84 -1.40 11.60
C SER A 223 5.38 -1.67 10.19
N LEU A 224 6.66 -1.36 9.97
CA LEU A 224 7.40 -1.71 8.76
C LEU A 224 7.93 -3.14 8.88
N LEU A 225 7.23 -4.09 8.25
CA LEU A 225 7.57 -5.50 8.37
C LEU A 225 8.74 -5.87 7.45
N VAL A 226 9.87 -6.25 8.04
CA VAL A 226 10.96 -6.91 7.32
C VAL A 226 10.71 -8.41 7.33
N PRO A 227 10.73 -9.08 6.17
CA PRO A 227 10.55 -10.53 6.15
C PRO A 227 11.63 -11.21 6.99
N SER A 228 11.20 -12.19 7.78
CA SER A 228 12.08 -12.92 8.69
C SER A 228 13.25 -13.56 7.93
N GLN A 229 12.96 -14.12 6.74
CA GLN A 229 13.89 -14.64 5.73
C GLN A 229 13.23 -14.62 4.32
N GLY A 230 13.99 -14.98 3.28
CA GLY A 230 13.54 -14.99 1.89
C GLY A 230 13.78 -13.68 1.14
N LYS A 231 13.84 -13.75 -0.19
CA LYS A 231 14.01 -12.56 -1.04
C LYS A 231 12.72 -11.75 -1.03
N LYS A 232 12.81 -10.47 -0.73
CA LYS A 232 11.71 -9.51 -0.92
C LYS A 232 11.40 -9.38 -2.43
N PRO A 233 10.14 -9.28 -2.85
CA PRO A 233 9.82 -8.97 -4.25
C PRO A 233 10.43 -7.62 -4.65
N LEU A 234 10.70 -7.45 -5.94
CA LEU A 234 11.13 -6.15 -6.47
C LEU A 234 10.11 -5.06 -6.14
N SER A 235 10.62 -3.87 -5.85
CA SER A 235 9.86 -2.63 -5.71
C SER A 235 8.89 -2.47 -6.88
N ARG A 236 7.62 -2.19 -6.57
CA ARG A 236 6.57 -2.18 -7.61
C ARG A 236 5.36 -1.34 -7.27
N PHE A 237 4.64 -0.91 -8.28
CA PHE A 237 3.39 -0.16 -8.17
C PHE A 237 2.39 -0.56 -9.27
N PHE A 238 1.11 -0.23 -9.08
CA PHE A 238 -0.02 -0.66 -9.90
C PHE A 238 -0.08 -2.19 -10.13
N HIS A 239 0.34 -2.95 -9.13
CA HIS A 239 0.13 -4.39 -9.07
C HIS A 239 -1.24 -4.69 -8.47
N ALA A 240 -1.75 -5.90 -8.69
CA ALA A 240 -2.94 -6.38 -8.01
C ALA A 240 -2.55 -7.18 -6.77
N ALA A 241 -3.35 -7.10 -5.70
CA ALA A 241 -3.25 -8.03 -4.58
C ALA A 241 -4.61 -8.43 -4.02
N ALA A 242 -4.66 -9.63 -3.43
CA ALA A 242 -5.81 -10.13 -2.71
C ALA A 242 -5.37 -11.21 -1.72
N LEU A 243 -6.22 -11.48 -0.73
CA LEU A 243 -5.94 -12.44 0.33
C LEU A 243 -6.70 -13.75 0.07
N ILE A 244 -5.98 -14.88 0.09
CA ILE A 244 -6.57 -16.21 0.24
C ILE A 244 -6.06 -16.80 1.55
N LYS A 245 -6.97 -17.03 2.50
CA LYS A 245 -6.62 -17.52 3.85
C LYS A 245 -5.55 -16.62 4.47
N ASP A 246 -4.42 -17.16 4.88
CA ASP A 246 -3.29 -16.44 5.46
C ASP A 246 -2.23 -16.01 4.42
N THR A 247 -2.54 -16.08 3.13
CA THR A 247 -1.61 -15.78 2.02
C THR A 247 -2.06 -14.56 1.24
N MET A 248 -1.28 -13.48 1.33
CA MET A 248 -1.42 -12.34 0.43
C MET A 248 -0.77 -12.70 -0.91
N VAL A 249 -1.50 -12.56 -2.00
CA VAL A 249 -1.06 -12.87 -3.36
C VAL A 249 -0.91 -11.58 -4.13
N ILE A 250 0.28 -11.34 -4.68
CA ILE A 250 0.58 -10.16 -5.48
C ILE A 250 0.87 -10.58 -6.92
N VAL A 251 0.28 -9.86 -7.88
CA VAL A 251 0.39 -10.19 -9.31
C VAL A 251 0.69 -8.93 -10.12
N GLY A 252 1.74 -9.02 -10.94
CA GLY A 252 2.09 -8.03 -11.95
C GLY A 252 2.57 -6.70 -11.40
N GLY A 253 2.20 -5.61 -12.09
CA GLY A 253 2.64 -4.24 -11.79
C GLY A 253 3.92 -3.84 -12.53
N ARG A 254 4.31 -2.59 -12.33
CA ARG A 254 5.55 -2.02 -12.87
C ARG A 254 6.63 -2.11 -11.81
N THR A 255 7.82 -2.52 -12.22
CA THR A 255 9.01 -2.62 -11.36
C THR A 255 10.10 -1.69 -11.89
N GLU A 256 11.20 -1.57 -11.14
CA GLU A 256 12.39 -0.86 -11.65
C GLU A 256 13.03 -1.54 -12.87
N ALA A 257 12.87 -2.87 -13.01
CA ALA A 257 13.48 -3.65 -14.08
C ALA A 257 12.56 -3.83 -15.31
N GLU A 258 11.25 -3.77 -15.12
CA GLU A 258 10.25 -4.10 -16.13
C GLU A 258 9.05 -3.14 -16.05
N ASP A 259 8.64 -2.56 -17.17
CA ASP A 259 7.45 -1.70 -17.27
C ASP A 259 6.15 -2.48 -17.01
N TYR A 260 6.12 -3.75 -17.43
CA TYR A 260 4.98 -4.65 -17.25
C TYR A 260 5.47 -6.01 -16.76
N SER A 261 5.12 -6.35 -15.52
CA SER A 261 5.41 -7.67 -14.95
C SER A 261 4.16 -8.55 -14.95
N ASN A 262 4.36 -9.85 -14.95
CA ASN A 262 3.36 -10.87 -14.59
C ASN A 262 3.85 -11.75 -13.43
N SER A 263 4.91 -11.32 -12.74
CA SER A 263 5.42 -12.05 -11.59
C SER A 263 4.34 -12.20 -10.52
N VAL A 264 4.29 -13.41 -9.94
CA VAL A 264 3.44 -13.74 -8.81
C VAL A 264 4.33 -13.83 -7.57
N SER A 265 3.93 -13.21 -6.49
CA SER A 265 4.59 -13.35 -5.18
C SER A 265 3.54 -13.69 -4.13
N LEU A 266 3.87 -14.64 -3.25
CA LEU A 266 3.02 -15.05 -2.16
C LEU A 266 3.67 -14.60 -0.85
N TYR A 267 2.92 -13.94 0.01
CA TYR A 267 3.38 -13.57 1.35
C TYR A 267 2.59 -14.37 2.39
N GLN A 268 3.32 -15.19 3.16
CA GLN A 268 2.78 -15.91 4.32
C GLN A 268 2.73 -14.96 5.51
N ILE A 269 1.53 -14.49 5.85
CA ILE A 269 1.32 -13.53 6.94
C ILE A 269 1.83 -14.11 8.27
N ASN A 270 1.50 -15.37 8.52
CA ASN A 270 1.80 -16.02 9.79
C ASN A 270 3.30 -16.25 10.04
N CYS A 271 4.09 -16.30 8.97
CA CYS A 271 5.55 -16.52 9.01
C CYS A 271 6.35 -15.25 8.73
N ASN A 272 5.69 -14.18 8.30
CA ASN A 272 6.34 -12.98 7.76
C ASN A 272 7.40 -13.34 6.70
N THR A 273 7.02 -14.11 5.68
CA THR A 273 7.95 -14.65 4.67
C THR A 273 7.36 -14.60 3.27
N TRP A 274 8.21 -14.33 2.29
CA TRP A 274 7.87 -14.35 0.87
C TRP A 274 8.20 -15.70 0.24
N ILE A 275 7.29 -16.20 -0.57
CA ILE A 275 7.43 -17.38 -1.43
C ILE A 275 7.30 -16.90 -2.87
N HIS A 276 8.30 -17.22 -3.70
CA HIS A 276 8.32 -16.93 -5.12
C HIS A 276 8.02 -18.22 -5.90
N PRO A 277 6.83 -18.37 -6.49
CA PRO A 277 6.49 -19.55 -7.27
C PRO A 277 7.40 -19.69 -8.49
N VAL A 278 7.90 -20.91 -8.72
CA VAL A 278 8.67 -21.22 -9.95
C VAL A 278 7.72 -21.41 -11.15
N SER A 279 6.47 -21.78 -10.90
CA SER A 279 5.39 -21.85 -11.88
C SER A 279 4.15 -21.12 -11.36
N VAL A 280 3.41 -20.49 -12.28
CA VAL A 280 2.12 -19.86 -11.96
C VAL A 280 1.05 -20.95 -11.87
N VAL A 281 0.27 -20.96 -10.78
CA VAL A 281 -0.83 -21.91 -10.60
C VAL A 281 -2.12 -21.33 -11.17
N GLY A 282 -2.48 -21.74 -12.38
CA GLY A 282 -3.72 -21.33 -13.06
C GLY A 282 -3.49 -20.80 -14.48
N ASP A 283 -4.44 -19.98 -14.96
CA ASP A 283 -4.33 -19.34 -16.29
C ASP A 283 -3.13 -18.37 -16.31
N PRO A 284 -2.29 -18.36 -17.38
CA PRO A 284 -1.16 -17.45 -17.46
C PRO A 284 -1.65 -16.00 -17.49
N VAL A 285 -1.11 -15.19 -16.57
CA VAL A 285 -1.39 -13.75 -16.51
C VAL A 285 -0.47 -13.02 -17.49
N ASN A 286 -1.05 -12.16 -18.31
CA ASN A 286 -0.27 -11.29 -19.18
C ASN A 286 0.51 -10.28 -18.34
N ARG A 287 1.74 -9.96 -18.77
CA ARG A 287 2.51 -8.85 -18.22
C ARG A 287 1.68 -7.59 -18.29
N SER A 288 1.40 -6.96 -17.15
CA SER A 288 0.49 -5.80 -17.10
C SER A 288 0.58 -5.02 -15.79
N VAL A 289 0.13 -3.76 -15.87
CA VAL A 289 -0.18 -2.89 -14.72
C VAL A 289 -1.69 -2.71 -14.59
N SER A 290 -2.13 -2.22 -13.43
CA SER A 290 -3.50 -1.74 -13.21
C SER A 290 -4.58 -2.82 -13.42
N LEU A 291 -4.22 -4.06 -13.10
CA LEU A 291 -5.12 -5.22 -13.00
C LEU A 291 -6.07 -5.03 -11.82
N ALA A 292 -7.34 -5.40 -12.01
CA ALA A 292 -8.26 -5.56 -10.90
C ALA A 292 -8.28 -7.03 -10.45
N MET A 293 -8.26 -7.27 -9.14
CA MET A 293 -8.28 -8.62 -8.57
C MET A 293 -9.21 -8.71 -7.37
N THR A 294 -9.92 -9.84 -7.26
CA THR A 294 -10.77 -10.15 -6.11
C THR A 294 -10.76 -11.65 -5.83
N THR A 295 -11.27 -12.05 -4.65
CA THR A 295 -11.34 -13.44 -4.22
C THR A 295 -12.77 -13.89 -4.01
N TRP A 296 -13.08 -15.10 -4.47
CA TRP A 296 -14.35 -15.76 -4.21
C TRP A 296 -14.17 -17.27 -4.18
N GLY A 297 -14.74 -17.95 -3.18
CA GLY A 297 -14.71 -19.41 -3.08
C GLY A 297 -13.30 -20.01 -3.10
N GLY A 298 -12.31 -19.33 -2.51
CA GLY A 298 -10.91 -19.77 -2.47
C GLY A 298 -10.15 -19.64 -3.79
N ARG A 299 -10.70 -18.91 -4.78
CA ARG A 299 -10.05 -18.63 -6.07
C ARG A 299 -9.84 -17.12 -6.25
N LEU A 300 -8.82 -16.76 -7.01
CA LEU A 300 -8.54 -15.39 -7.44
C LEU A 300 -9.13 -15.16 -8.81
N PHE A 301 -9.78 -14.01 -8.99
CA PHE A 301 -10.27 -13.56 -10.28
C PHE A 301 -9.57 -12.26 -10.65
N LEU A 302 -8.97 -12.23 -11.84
CA LEU A 302 -8.24 -11.07 -12.34
C LEU A 302 -8.87 -10.59 -13.64
N SER A 303 -9.00 -9.27 -13.79
CA SER A 303 -9.53 -8.68 -15.01
C SER A 303 -8.77 -7.43 -15.43
N GLY A 304 -8.74 -7.24 -16.74
CA GLY A 304 -8.20 -6.07 -17.42
C GLY A 304 -6.72 -5.82 -17.23
N GLY A 305 -6.34 -4.57 -17.07
CA GLY A 305 -4.94 -4.12 -17.00
C GLY A 305 -4.43 -3.54 -18.32
N PHE A 306 -3.16 -3.14 -18.32
CA PHE A 306 -2.51 -2.46 -19.44
C PHE A 306 -1.08 -2.92 -19.67
N ASN A 307 -0.70 -3.07 -20.94
CA ASN A 307 0.64 -3.43 -21.36
C ASN A 307 1.05 -2.82 -22.72
N GLY A 308 0.57 -1.61 -23.00
CA GLY A 308 0.58 -0.97 -24.32
C GLY A 308 -0.80 -1.00 -24.99
N VAL A 309 -1.64 -1.97 -24.63
CA VAL A 309 -3.08 -1.99 -24.92
C VAL A 309 -3.86 -2.28 -23.65
N THR A 310 -5.13 -1.89 -23.62
CA THR A 310 -6.06 -2.30 -22.56
C THR A 310 -6.48 -3.75 -22.75
N LEU A 311 -6.42 -4.51 -21.66
CA LEU A 311 -6.79 -5.92 -21.62
C LEU A 311 -8.24 -6.07 -21.12
N GLY A 312 -8.91 -7.16 -21.45
CA GLY A 312 -10.31 -7.40 -21.04
C GLY A 312 -10.67 -8.85 -20.72
N ARG A 313 -9.68 -9.74 -20.60
CA ARG A 313 -9.92 -11.15 -20.25
C ARG A 313 -10.06 -11.31 -18.74
N LEU A 314 -11.10 -12.04 -18.31
CA LEU A 314 -11.20 -12.56 -16.95
C LEU A 314 -10.36 -13.84 -16.83
N LEU A 315 -9.44 -13.86 -15.88
CA LEU A 315 -8.54 -14.96 -15.56
C LEU A 315 -8.85 -15.49 -14.16
N THR A 316 -8.56 -16.77 -13.95
CA THR A 316 -8.68 -17.40 -12.63
C THR A 316 -7.34 -18.00 -12.23
N LEU A 317 -6.88 -17.67 -11.02
CA LEU A 317 -5.73 -18.28 -10.38
C LEU A 317 -6.17 -19.02 -9.11
N THR A 318 -5.43 -20.06 -8.75
CA THR A 318 -5.67 -20.83 -7.53
C THR A 318 -4.36 -20.95 -6.76
N VAL A 319 -4.37 -20.66 -5.47
CA VAL A 319 -3.23 -20.94 -4.61
C VAL A 319 -3.46 -22.28 -3.91
N PRO A 320 -2.48 -23.21 -3.91
CA PRO A 320 -2.60 -24.45 -3.15
C PRO A 320 -2.91 -24.19 -1.67
N SER A 321 -3.52 -25.16 -0.99
CA SER A 321 -3.81 -25.02 0.45
C SER A 321 -2.55 -24.82 1.29
N ASP A 322 -1.45 -25.45 0.88
CA ASP A 322 -0.10 -25.19 1.38
C ASP A 322 0.69 -24.43 0.30
N PRO A 323 0.92 -23.13 0.49
CA PRO A 323 1.63 -22.29 -0.47
C PRO A 323 3.06 -22.75 -0.77
N CYS A 324 3.68 -23.55 0.10
CA CYS A 324 5.00 -24.13 -0.13
C CYS A 324 5.00 -25.18 -1.26
N ALA A 325 3.84 -25.77 -1.59
CA ALA A 325 3.71 -26.76 -2.64
C ALA A 325 4.04 -26.23 -4.05
N VAL A 326 4.13 -24.90 -4.22
CA VAL A 326 4.55 -24.26 -5.48
C VAL A 326 6.06 -24.28 -5.71
N LEU A 327 6.84 -24.79 -4.75
CA LEU A 327 8.30 -24.91 -4.81
C LEU A 327 8.66 -26.36 -5.14
N PRO A 328 9.00 -26.68 -6.41
CA PRO A 328 9.11 -28.06 -6.86
C PRO A 328 10.46 -28.73 -6.56
N THR A 329 11.48 -27.98 -6.11
CA THR A 329 12.81 -28.51 -5.84
C THR A 329 13.26 -28.22 -4.41
N PRO A 330 14.16 -29.06 -3.84
CA PRO A 330 14.75 -28.81 -2.52
C PRO A 330 15.44 -27.45 -2.43
N GLU A 331 16.14 -27.04 -3.50
CA GLU A 331 16.86 -25.77 -3.55
C GLU A 331 15.89 -24.59 -3.48
N ALA A 332 14.81 -24.63 -4.27
CA ALA A 332 13.76 -23.62 -4.26
C ALA A 332 13.06 -23.56 -2.89
N CYS A 333 12.74 -24.71 -2.30
CA CYS A 333 12.11 -24.83 -0.99
C CYS A 333 12.95 -24.18 0.11
N ASN A 334 14.26 -24.47 0.12
CA ASN A 334 15.19 -23.95 1.11
C ASN A 334 15.47 -22.45 1.00
N THR A 335 15.08 -21.77 -0.10
CA THR A 335 15.23 -20.30 -0.22
C THR A 335 14.34 -19.51 0.73
N THR A 336 13.28 -20.13 1.25
CA THR A 336 12.29 -19.51 2.14
C THR A 336 12.63 -19.68 3.62
N THR A 337 13.78 -20.32 3.90
CA THR A 337 14.38 -20.65 5.21
C THR A 337 13.46 -20.49 6.43
N GLY A 338 12.79 -21.58 6.81
CA GLY A 338 12.03 -21.72 8.04
C GLY A 338 10.51 -21.57 7.90
N SER A 339 10.00 -21.12 6.75
CA SER A 339 8.56 -21.15 6.42
C SER A 339 8.15 -22.39 5.63
N CYS A 340 8.99 -22.81 4.67
CA CYS A 340 8.84 -24.07 3.96
C CYS A 340 10.02 -25.02 4.24
N VAL A 341 9.71 -26.31 4.29
CA VAL A 341 10.65 -27.40 4.57
C VAL A 341 10.48 -28.47 3.51
N TRP A 342 11.59 -28.92 2.93
CA TRP A 342 11.59 -30.07 2.02
C TRP A 342 11.48 -31.35 2.83
N CYS A 343 10.38 -32.07 2.66
CA CYS A 343 10.07 -33.28 3.41
C CYS A 343 9.50 -34.36 2.49
N ARG A 344 10.07 -35.56 2.55
CA ARG A 344 9.61 -36.77 1.82
C ARG A 344 9.36 -36.52 0.31
N GLY A 345 10.21 -35.71 -0.33
CA GLY A 345 10.14 -35.44 -1.76
C GLY A 345 9.19 -34.31 -2.17
N THR A 346 8.63 -33.56 -1.22
CA THR A 346 7.77 -32.39 -1.48
C THR A 346 8.11 -31.22 -0.56
N CYS A 347 7.86 -29.99 -1.00
CA CYS A 347 7.98 -28.81 -0.15
C CYS A 347 6.66 -28.55 0.59
N THR A 348 6.71 -28.41 1.92
CA THR A 348 5.54 -28.16 2.76
C THR A 348 5.85 -27.12 3.83
N SER A 349 4.83 -26.47 4.36
CA SER A 349 4.95 -25.54 5.48
C SER A 349 5.60 -26.21 6.71
N SER A 350 6.38 -25.44 7.48
CA SER A 350 7.08 -25.95 8.66
C SER A 350 6.16 -26.64 9.68
N ASP A 351 4.97 -26.08 9.92
CA ASP A 351 3.98 -26.65 10.85
C ASP A 351 3.40 -27.99 10.34
N ALA A 352 3.32 -28.17 9.03
CA ALA A 352 2.91 -29.43 8.42
C ALA A 352 4.06 -30.45 8.44
N ALA A 353 5.29 -30.01 8.16
CA ALA A 353 6.50 -30.84 8.24
C ALA A 353 6.71 -31.43 9.65
N GLU A 354 6.48 -30.62 10.70
CA GLU A 354 6.59 -31.07 12.09
C GLU A 354 5.58 -32.19 12.39
N ARG A 355 4.32 -32.03 11.98
CA ARG A 355 3.26 -33.03 12.18
C ARG A 355 3.55 -34.38 11.49
N ILE A 356 4.33 -34.38 10.41
CA ILE A 356 4.72 -35.60 9.69
C ILE A 356 6.11 -36.14 10.07
N GLY A 357 6.72 -35.58 11.13
CA GLY A 357 7.98 -36.05 11.71
C GLY A 357 9.23 -35.65 10.93
N CYS A 358 9.16 -34.63 10.07
CA CYS A 358 10.31 -34.07 9.36
C CYS A 358 10.99 -33.00 10.22
N LEU A 359 11.60 -33.42 11.32
CA LEU A 359 12.39 -32.56 12.21
C LEU A 359 13.80 -32.39 11.63
N LEU A 360 13.98 -31.41 10.76
CA LEU A 360 15.30 -30.80 10.57
C LEU A 360 15.51 -29.83 11.74
N GLY A 361 16.73 -29.65 12.23
CA GLY A 361 17.07 -28.71 13.33
C GLY A 361 16.84 -27.23 12.99
N HIS A 362 15.68 -26.90 12.43
CA HIS A 362 15.21 -25.60 12.01
C HIS A 362 13.95 -25.28 12.83
N SER A 363 13.93 -24.11 13.43
CA SER A 363 12.79 -23.63 14.20
C SER A 363 11.53 -23.53 13.33
N THR A 364 10.38 -23.90 13.89
CA THR A 364 9.04 -23.56 13.38
C THR A 364 8.98 -22.13 12.85
N CYS A 365 8.16 -21.86 11.84
CA CYS A 365 8.08 -20.52 11.28
C CYS A 365 7.71 -19.48 12.37
N SER A 366 8.31 -18.29 12.26
CA SER A 366 8.16 -17.24 13.25
C SER A 366 8.06 -15.89 12.56
N PRO A 367 7.01 -15.10 12.83
CA PRO A 367 6.90 -13.78 12.22
C PRO A 367 7.88 -12.77 12.85
N THR A 368 8.44 -13.08 14.02
CA THR A 368 9.37 -12.23 14.76
C THR A 368 10.74 -12.87 14.99
N PRO A 369 11.79 -12.06 15.21
CA PRO A 369 13.12 -12.53 15.56
C PRO A 369 13.13 -13.51 16.75
N ARG A 370 13.94 -14.57 16.63
CA ARG A 370 14.21 -15.55 17.71
C ARG A 370 15.69 -15.62 18.11
N LEU A 371 16.59 -15.15 17.26
CA LEU A 371 18.04 -15.18 17.48
C LEU A 371 18.61 -13.75 17.42
N PRO A 372 19.65 -13.40 18.21
CA PRO A 372 20.26 -12.06 18.20
C PRO A 372 20.72 -11.60 16.80
N ASP A 373 21.25 -12.51 15.98
CA ASP A 373 21.65 -12.22 14.60
C ASP A 373 20.49 -11.73 13.72
N GLN A 374 19.26 -12.11 14.04
CA GLN A 374 18.10 -11.67 13.27
C GLN A 374 17.80 -10.19 13.52
N CYS A 375 18.04 -9.66 14.73
CA CYS A 375 17.99 -8.22 14.98
C CYS A 375 19.08 -7.48 14.19
N ARG A 376 20.32 -7.99 14.20
CA ARG A 376 21.49 -7.35 13.53
C ARG A 376 21.32 -7.16 12.01
N ARG A 377 20.39 -7.90 11.39
CA ARG A 377 20.08 -7.75 9.96
C ARG A 377 19.21 -6.53 9.66
N LEU A 378 18.44 -6.03 10.63
CA LEU A 378 17.55 -4.88 10.48
C LEU A 378 18.38 -3.59 10.45
N LYS A 379 18.14 -2.75 9.44
CA LYS A 379 19.05 -1.64 9.08
C LYS A 379 18.55 -0.26 9.46
N THR A 380 17.26 -0.13 9.75
CA THR A 380 16.66 1.14 10.17
C THR A 380 15.99 0.98 11.53
N CYS A 381 15.74 2.10 12.20
CA CYS A 381 15.05 2.11 13.49
C CYS A 381 13.62 1.55 13.35
N SER A 382 12.91 1.94 12.28
CA SER A 382 11.55 1.47 12.00
C SER A 382 11.48 -0.03 11.77
N GLU A 383 12.44 -0.60 11.02
CA GLU A 383 12.56 -2.04 10.83
C GLU A 383 12.88 -2.77 12.14
N CYS A 384 13.84 -2.25 12.91
CA CYS A 384 14.29 -2.86 14.15
C CYS A 384 13.17 -3.01 15.19
N LEU A 385 12.30 -2.00 15.27
CA LEU A 385 11.27 -1.88 16.28
C LEU A 385 9.88 -2.26 15.74
N ALA A 386 9.81 -2.81 14.54
CA ALA A 386 8.59 -3.30 13.94
C ALA A 386 7.98 -4.45 14.76
N ARG A 387 6.66 -4.40 14.95
CA ARG A 387 5.93 -5.44 15.66
C ARG A 387 4.94 -6.12 14.73
N HIS A 388 5.10 -7.43 14.56
CA HIS A 388 4.14 -8.20 13.79
C HIS A 388 2.79 -8.26 14.53
N PRO A 389 1.64 -8.07 13.84
CA PRO A 389 0.30 -8.06 14.44
C PRO A 389 0.00 -9.21 15.41
N LYS A 390 0.45 -10.44 15.10
CA LYS A 390 0.30 -11.61 15.99
C LYS A 390 0.85 -11.42 17.41
N THR A 391 1.85 -10.57 17.57
CA THR A 391 2.50 -10.35 18.88
C THR A 391 1.78 -9.33 19.77
N PHE A 392 0.74 -8.68 19.26
CA PHE A 392 -0.12 -7.82 20.08
C PHE A 392 -1.15 -8.64 20.86
N SER A 393 -1.70 -9.69 20.25
CA SER A 393 -2.78 -10.52 20.82
C SER A 393 -2.28 -11.61 21.78
N SER A 394 -1.04 -12.06 21.61
CA SER A 394 -0.44 -13.12 22.42
C SER A 394 1.01 -12.75 22.70
N PRO A 395 1.38 -12.33 23.93
CA PRO A 395 2.77 -12.04 24.25
C PRO A 395 3.56 -13.34 24.05
N PRO A 396 4.49 -13.38 23.08
CA PRO A 396 5.22 -14.60 22.80
C PRO A 396 6.09 -14.94 24.00
N GLN A 397 5.88 -16.11 24.60
CA GLN A 397 6.69 -16.62 25.72
C GLN A 397 8.18 -16.81 25.34
N SER A 398 8.54 -16.66 24.04
CA SER A 398 9.88 -16.88 23.50
C SER A 398 10.30 -15.91 22.38
N ALA A 399 9.66 -14.74 22.19
CA ALA A 399 10.16 -13.80 21.17
C ALA A 399 11.33 -12.99 21.73
N LEU A 400 12.38 -12.93 20.93
CA LEU A 400 13.49 -12.03 21.18
C LEU A 400 13.05 -10.63 20.78
N GLN A 401 13.08 -9.70 21.74
CA GLN A 401 12.80 -8.29 21.47
C GLN A 401 14.09 -7.61 21.00
N CYS A 402 14.00 -6.85 19.92
CA CYS A 402 15.10 -6.00 19.47
C CYS A 402 14.99 -4.61 20.11
N LYS A 403 16.11 -3.91 20.19
CA LYS A 403 16.18 -2.47 20.48
C LYS A 403 17.12 -1.79 19.49
N TRP A 404 16.90 -0.50 19.29
CA TRP A 404 17.71 0.31 18.38
C TRP A 404 18.68 1.20 19.16
N CYS A 405 19.96 1.14 18.78
CA CYS A 405 21.04 1.95 19.32
C CYS A 405 21.28 3.15 18.41
N THR A 406 21.06 4.36 18.92
CA THR A 406 21.21 5.62 18.19
C THR A 406 22.38 6.46 18.73
N ASN A 407 22.58 7.65 18.16
CA ASN A 407 23.65 8.63 18.41
C ASN A 407 25.02 8.28 17.81
N CYS A 408 25.15 7.13 17.16
CA CYS A 408 26.32 6.82 16.34
C CYS A 408 26.16 7.41 14.92
N PRO A 409 27.26 7.48 14.14
CA PRO A 409 27.19 7.73 12.70
C PRO A 409 26.20 6.83 11.95
N GLU A 410 26.22 5.55 12.30
CA GLU A 410 25.33 4.51 11.83
C GLU A 410 24.70 3.85 13.06
N GLY A 411 23.38 3.77 13.11
CA GLY A 411 22.67 3.07 14.17
C GLY A 411 22.71 1.57 13.97
N ALA A 412 22.38 0.84 15.04
CA ALA A 412 22.40 -0.62 15.03
C ALA A 412 21.19 -1.21 15.75
N CYS A 413 20.65 -2.28 15.19
CA CYS A 413 19.61 -3.07 15.82
C CYS A 413 20.23 -4.27 16.55
N ILE A 414 19.97 -4.40 17.85
CA ILE A 414 20.52 -5.47 18.69
C ILE A 414 19.42 -6.12 19.55
N SER A 415 19.73 -7.26 20.17
CA SER A 415 18.84 -7.86 21.17
C SER A 415 18.66 -6.91 22.36
N SER A 416 17.45 -6.84 22.91
CA SER A 416 17.14 -5.98 24.07
C SER A 416 17.92 -6.38 25.33
N SER A 417 18.40 -7.63 25.39
CA SER A 417 19.13 -8.22 26.51
C SER A 417 20.59 -7.78 26.65
N VAL A 418 21.17 -7.11 25.66
CA VAL A 418 22.59 -6.67 25.63
C VAL A 418 22.66 -5.15 25.51
N SER A 419 23.70 -4.50 26.03
CA SER A 419 23.81 -3.04 25.98
C SER A 419 24.34 -2.55 24.63
N CYS A 420 23.92 -1.36 24.20
CA CYS A 420 24.45 -0.76 22.97
C CYS A 420 25.97 -0.57 23.02
N THR A 421 26.50 -0.20 24.19
CA THR A 421 27.94 0.01 24.40
C THR A 421 28.77 -1.28 24.36
N SER A 422 28.17 -2.45 24.54
CA SER A 422 28.89 -3.72 24.47
C SER A 422 28.92 -4.29 23.04
N GLU A 423 27.81 -4.19 22.32
CA GLU A 423 27.65 -4.82 20.99
C GLU A 423 27.94 -3.86 19.82
N HIS A 424 27.82 -2.54 20.02
CA HIS A 424 27.98 -1.53 18.98
C HIS A 424 28.80 -0.34 19.50
N ASP A 425 29.94 -0.55 20.15
CA ASP A 425 30.72 0.56 20.74
C ASP A 425 31.26 1.55 19.67
N CYS A 426 30.68 2.75 19.64
CA CYS A 426 31.13 3.84 18.78
C CYS A 426 31.84 4.97 19.57
N ARG A 427 32.23 4.72 20.84
CA ARG A 427 32.88 5.67 21.76
C ARG A 427 32.12 6.99 21.96
N ILE A 428 30.81 6.96 21.77
CA ILE A 428 29.87 8.07 21.97
C ILE A 428 28.79 7.63 22.95
N ASN A 429 28.23 8.56 23.72
CA ASN A 429 27.06 8.29 24.57
C ASN A 429 25.84 7.93 23.72
N GLN A 430 25.56 6.63 23.65
CA GLN A 430 24.44 6.08 22.90
C GLN A 430 23.12 6.20 23.66
N ARG A 431 22.04 6.25 22.89
CA ARG A 431 20.67 6.17 23.42
C ARG A 431 20.00 4.91 22.90
N GLU A 432 19.22 4.27 23.76
CA GLU A 432 18.45 3.08 23.43
C GLU A 432 17.00 3.46 23.09
N ILE A 433 16.46 2.91 22.00
CA ILE A 433 15.09 3.12 21.55
C ILE A 433 14.37 1.77 21.51
N PHE A 434 13.18 1.71 22.12
CA PHE A 434 12.35 0.49 22.22
C PHE A 434 11.00 0.60 21.50
N LEU A 435 10.60 1.81 21.11
CA LEU A 435 9.34 2.09 20.43
C LEU A 435 9.60 2.77 19.10
N SER A 436 8.96 2.29 18.05
CA SER A 436 9.14 2.81 16.69
C SER A 436 8.68 4.26 16.53
N SER A 437 7.74 4.73 17.35
CA SER A 437 7.31 6.14 17.42
C SER A 437 8.42 7.11 17.84
N ASN A 438 9.49 6.61 18.46
CA ASN A 438 10.62 7.41 18.91
C ASN A 438 11.79 7.40 17.90
N CYS A 439 11.62 6.77 16.74
CA CYS A 439 12.61 6.80 15.68
C CYS A 439 12.77 8.24 15.13
N THR A 440 14.01 8.62 14.85
CA THR A 440 14.32 9.98 14.38
C THR A 440 13.87 10.19 12.93
N GLU A 441 13.86 9.13 12.13
CA GLU A 441 13.45 9.16 10.72
C GLU A 441 11.94 9.41 10.52
N THR A 442 11.11 9.06 11.50
CA THR A 442 9.67 9.38 11.50
C THR A 442 9.37 10.81 11.98
N SER A 443 10.37 11.51 12.52
CA SER A 443 10.23 12.90 12.95
C SER A 443 10.34 13.82 11.73
N CYS A 444 9.36 14.71 11.57
CA CYS A 444 9.30 15.65 10.46
C CYS A 444 9.31 14.95 9.09
N GLU A 445 8.60 13.84 8.95
CA GLU A 445 8.37 13.20 7.65
C GLU A 445 7.14 13.85 6.98
N ALA A 446 7.32 14.48 5.82
CA ALA A 446 6.25 15.14 5.08
C ALA A 446 6.58 15.20 3.60
N SER A 447 5.56 15.00 2.75
CA SER A 447 5.70 15.03 1.29
C SER A 447 5.71 16.44 0.69
N ASP A 448 5.36 17.46 1.46
CA ASP A 448 5.22 18.84 1.00
C ASP A 448 5.35 19.84 2.16
N CYS A 449 5.57 21.10 1.78
CA CYS A 449 5.82 22.19 2.73
C CYS A 449 4.65 22.44 3.71
N PRO A 450 3.38 22.54 3.28
CA PRO A 450 2.27 22.73 4.22
C PRO A 450 2.21 21.63 5.28
N LYS A 451 2.34 20.35 4.90
CA LYS A 451 2.34 19.23 5.85
C LYS A 451 3.55 19.27 6.78
N CYS A 452 4.72 19.62 6.25
CA CYS A 452 5.93 19.75 7.06
C CYS A 452 5.78 20.81 8.16
N THR A 453 5.30 21.99 7.77
CA THR A 453 5.25 23.17 8.66
C THR A 453 4.07 23.15 9.63
N ALA A 454 3.04 22.34 9.38
CA ALA A 454 1.83 22.24 10.21
C ALA A 454 2.12 21.92 11.70
N SER A 455 3.17 21.16 11.99
CA SER A 455 3.53 20.81 13.37
C SER A 455 4.18 21.96 14.17
N GLY A 456 4.66 23.01 13.48
CA GLY A 456 5.45 24.10 14.07
C GLY A 456 6.85 23.71 14.57
N LYS A 457 7.24 22.43 14.46
CA LYS A 457 8.54 21.91 14.93
C LYS A 457 9.50 21.56 13.80
N CYS A 458 9.02 21.67 12.56
CA CYS A 458 9.75 21.27 11.37
C CYS A 458 9.84 22.42 10.38
N MET A 459 10.84 22.35 9.51
CA MET A 459 11.12 23.31 8.48
C MET A 459 11.30 22.60 7.13
N TRP A 460 10.87 23.26 6.08
CA TRP A 460 11.02 22.82 4.70
C TRP A 460 12.22 23.55 4.06
N THR A 461 13.19 22.80 3.53
CA THR A 461 14.44 23.38 3.00
C THR A 461 15.10 22.47 1.96
N ARG A 462 16.03 23.04 1.20
CA ARG A 462 16.88 22.37 0.19
C ARG A 462 18.38 22.40 0.53
N GLN A 463 18.73 22.88 1.71
CA GLN A 463 20.13 23.03 2.10
C GLN A 463 20.65 21.85 2.93
N PHE A 464 19.77 21.08 3.55
CA PHE A 464 20.15 19.86 4.25
C PHE A 464 19.86 18.62 3.41
N LYS A 465 20.73 17.61 3.54
CA LYS A 465 20.52 16.26 3.04
C LYS A 465 20.91 15.24 4.09
N ARG A 466 20.08 14.20 4.27
CA ARG A 466 20.39 13.08 5.18
C ARG A 466 21.47 12.18 4.54
N THR A 467 22.52 11.86 5.29
CA THR A 467 23.59 10.93 4.84
C THR A 467 23.84 9.76 5.78
N GLY A 468 23.14 9.74 6.91
CA GLY A 468 23.10 8.65 7.87
C GLY A 468 22.01 8.93 8.88
N GLU A 469 21.96 8.13 9.94
CA GLU A 469 20.94 8.27 10.99
C GLU A 469 21.01 9.64 11.68
N THR A 470 22.23 10.03 12.07
CA THR A 470 22.51 11.29 12.75
C THR A 470 23.30 12.27 11.88
N ARG A 471 23.82 11.80 10.75
CA ARG A 471 24.63 12.61 9.83
C ARG A 471 23.76 13.34 8.83
N ARG A 472 24.01 14.64 8.72
CA ARG A 472 23.41 15.53 7.74
C ARG A 472 24.53 16.32 7.09
N ILE A 473 24.40 16.57 5.79
CA ILE A 473 25.28 17.50 5.08
C ILE A 473 24.51 18.78 4.80
N LEU A 474 25.21 19.91 4.91
CA LEU A 474 24.68 21.24 4.68
C LEU A 474 25.37 21.84 3.45
N SER A 475 24.57 22.35 2.51
CA SER A 475 25.05 23.10 1.35
C SER A 475 24.83 24.59 1.57
N VAL A 476 25.82 25.40 1.14
CA VAL A 476 25.74 26.87 1.15
C VAL A 476 24.60 27.36 0.25
N ASN A 477 24.41 26.69 -0.89
CA ASN A 477 23.34 26.99 -1.83
C ASN A 477 22.22 25.94 -1.72
N PRO A 478 20.94 26.32 -1.93
CA PRO A 478 19.80 25.40 -1.88
C PRO A 478 19.77 24.45 -3.10
N THR A 479 20.62 23.42 -3.07
CA THR A 479 20.87 22.52 -4.22
C THR A 479 20.24 21.13 -4.08
N TYR A 480 19.85 20.69 -2.88
CA TYR A 480 19.24 19.38 -2.67
C TYR A 480 17.75 19.40 -3.03
N ASP A 481 17.12 18.23 -2.99
CA ASP A 481 15.67 18.11 -3.18
C ASP A 481 14.93 18.74 -1.99
N TRP A 482 13.67 19.13 -2.21
CA TRP A 482 12.86 19.63 -1.12
C TRP A 482 12.58 18.53 -0.09
N THR A 483 12.78 18.85 1.19
CA THR A 483 12.68 17.90 2.30
C THR A 483 12.33 18.60 3.60
N CYS A 484 11.75 17.83 4.53
CA CYS A 484 11.34 18.30 5.84
C CYS A 484 12.36 17.88 6.91
N PHE A 485 12.73 18.83 7.76
CA PHE A 485 13.70 18.65 8.84
C PHE A 485 13.22 19.28 10.14
N SER A 486 13.78 18.85 11.27
CA SER A 486 13.53 19.51 12.56
C SER A 486 14.12 20.93 12.58
N TYR A 487 13.34 21.89 13.10
CA TYR A 487 13.77 23.28 13.28
C TYR A 487 15.00 23.39 14.20
N ALA A 488 15.23 22.40 15.06
CA ALA A 488 16.40 22.36 15.94
C ALA A 488 17.74 22.39 15.19
N LEU A 489 17.79 22.00 13.91
CA LEU A 489 19.00 22.07 13.10
C LEU A 489 19.46 23.51 12.82
N LEU A 490 18.55 24.49 12.87
CA LEU A 490 18.91 25.90 12.69
C LEU A 490 19.82 26.41 13.82
N ASN A 491 19.61 25.92 15.04
CA ASN A 491 20.38 26.34 16.23
C ASN A 491 21.85 25.88 16.18
N VAL A 492 22.14 24.84 15.39
CA VAL A 492 23.47 24.25 15.26
C VAL A 492 24.09 24.47 13.88
N SER A 493 23.39 25.21 13.01
CA SER A 493 23.87 25.50 11.66
C SER A 493 24.97 26.57 11.69
N PRO A 494 26.13 26.35 11.05
CA PRO A 494 27.20 27.35 10.96
C PRO A 494 26.89 28.49 9.97
N MET A 495 25.79 28.39 9.21
CA MET A 495 25.40 29.36 8.18
C MET A 495 23.88 29.57 8.16
N GLN A 496 23.43 30.64 7.52
CA GLN A 496 22.01 30.93 7.33
C GLN A 496 21.36 29.89 6.41
N VAL A 497 20.19 29.39 6.83
CA VAL A 497 19.42 28.39 6.09
C VAL A 497 18.12 29.01 5.58
N GLU A 498 17.96 29.01 4.26
CA GLU A 498 16.71 29.29 3.58
C GLU A 498 15.71 28.18 3.90
N SER A 499 14.67 28.53 4.66
CA SER A 499 13.67 27.58 5.13
C SER A 499 12.30 28.22 5.31
N SER A 500 11.28 27.38 5.19
CA SER A 500 9.89 27.71 5.54
C SER A 500 9.50 26.93 6.80
N PRO A 501 9.14 27.58 7.91
CA PRO A 501 9.20 29.02 8.20
C PRO A 501 10.64 29.54 8.40
N PRO A 502 10.91 30.87 8.32
CA PRO A 502 9.93 31.97 8.26
C PRO A 502 9.47 32.34 6.85
N LEU A 503 10.13 31.85 5.80
CA LEU A 503 9.67 32.11 4.44
C LEU A 503 8.33 31.40 4.18
N PRO A 504 7.47 31.96 3.31
CA PRO A 504 6.27 31.25 2.90
C PRO A 504 6.65 29.95 2.17
N CYS A 505 5.74 28.97 2.17
CA CYS A 505 5.94 27.77 1.38
C CYS A 505 6.06 28.11 -0.12
N PRO A 506 6.98 27.47 -0.85
CA PRO A 506 7.08 27.64 -2.29
C PRO A 506 5.78 27.21 -3.00
N PRO A 507 5.40 27.87 -4.10
CA PRO A 507 4.16 27.57 -4.81
C PRO A 507 4.18 26.17 -5.42
N PRO A 508 3.12 25.36 -5.25
CA PRO A 508 3.02 24.04 -5.85
C PRO A 508 3.01 24.02 -7.36
N CYS A 509 3.62 22.99 -7.94
CA CYS A 509 3.71 22.82 -9.38
C CYS A 509 2.34 22.84 -10.05
N HIS A 510 1.33 22.23 -9.44
CA HIS A 510 -0.03 22.17 -10.00
C HIS A 510 -0.71 23.56 -10.12
N THR A 511 -0.26 24.57 -9.37
CA THR A 511 -0.79 25.95 -9.44
C THR A 511 -0.19 26.77 -10.58
N LEU A 512 0.85 26.24 -11.25
CA LEU A 512 1.51 26.93 -12.34
C LEU A 512 0.79 26.60 -13.65
N HIS A 513 0.42 27.63 -14.41
CA HIS A 513 -0.33 27.47 -15.66
C HIS A 513 0.45 27.91 -16.91
N ASN A 514 1.67 28.42 -16.73
CA ASN A 514 2.52 28.89 -17.82
C ASN A 514 3.80 28.07 -17.89
N CYS A 515 4.19 27.64 -19.09
CA CYS A 515 5.42 26.92 -19.36
C CYS A 515 6.67 27.65 -18.82
N SER A 516 6.79 28.97 -19.01
CA SER A 516 7.95 29.72 -18.54
C SER A 516 8.03 29.75 -17.00
N LEU A 517 6.89 29.91 -16.33
CA LEU A 517 6.80 29.86 -14.87
C LEU A 517 7.07 28.45 -14.33
N CYS A 518 6.56 27.42 -15.01
CA CYS A 518 6.80 26.02 -14.66
C CYS A 518 8.29 25.67 -14.74
N LEU A 519 8.93 25.96 -15.87
CA LEU A 519 10.34 25.64 -16.09
C LEU A 519 11.29 26.51 -15.26
N GLY A 520 10.85 27.72 -14.88
CA GLY A 520 11.58 28.58 -13.95
C GLY A 520 11.37 28.23 -12.47
N SER A 521 10.38 27.38 -12.14
CA SER A 521 10.07 27.01 -10.76
C SER A 521 11.05 25.98 -10.22
N ARG A 522 11.43 26.15 -8.95
CA ARG A 522 12.25 25.19 -8.18
C ARG A 522 11.41 24.07 -7.56
N GLY A 523 10.14 23.96 -7.94
CA GLY A 523 9.18 23.02 -7.34
C GLY A 523 8.87 23.33 -5.87
N SER A 524 7.94 22.57 -5.30
CA SER A 524 7.61 22.59 -3.86
C SER A 524 7.43 21.19 -3.27
N ASP A 525 7.23 20.19 -4.13
CA ASP A 525 6.90 18.82 -3.74
C ASP A 525 8.18 18.11 -3.29
N GLY A 526 8.06 17.29 -2.25
CA GLY A 526 9.17 16.52 -1.72
C GLY A 526 9.76 15.58 -2.78
N GLY A 527 11.08 15.47 -2.79
CA GLY A 527 11.81 14.58 -3.70
C GLY A 527 11.97 15.06 -5.14
N TRP A 528 11.68 16.34 -5.41
CA TRP A 528 11.84 16.94 -6.73
C TRP A 528 12.48 18.34 -6.67
N GLN A 529 13.21 18.72 -7.72
CA GLN A 529 13.88 20.03 -7.82
C GLN A 529 13.20 21.04 -8.75
N HIS A 530 12.25 20.58 -9.56
CA HIS A 530 11.63 21.36 -10.63
C HIS A 530 10.26 20.79 -10.97
N CYS A 531 9.42 21.62 -11.58
CA CYS A 531 8.14 21.22 -12.14
C CYS A 531 8.29 20.75 -13.59
N LEU A 532 7.41 19.85 -14.03
CA LEU A 532 7.41 19.34 -15.41
C LEU A 532 6.25 19.93 -16.22
N TRP A 533 6.53 20.42 -17.43
CA TRP A 533 5.52 20.91 -18.36
C TRP A 533 5.21 19.86 -19.44
N SER A 534 3.94 19.50 -19.61
CA SER A 534 3.51 18.64 -20.72
C SER A 534 3.15 19.48 -21.94
N MET A 535 3.96 19.36 -23.00
CA MET A 535 3.66 20.02 -24.28
C MET A 535 2.39 19.49 -24.94
N ALA A 536 2.12 18.19 -24.83
CA ALA A 536 0.94 17.55 -25.43
C ALA A 536 -0.37 18.01 -24.77
N LEU A 537 -0.34 18.22 -23.45
CA LEU A 537 -1.54 18.57 -22.67
C LEU A 537 -1.61 20.07 -22.33
N GLN A 538 -0.58 20.85 -22.71
CA GLN A 538 -0.43 22.28 -22.40
C GLN A 538 -0.69 22.61 -20.92
N GLN A 539 -0.17 21.78 -20.01
CA GLN A 539 -0.35 21.94 -18.58
C GLN A 539 0.86 21.45 -17.79
N VAL A 540 0.98 21.91 -16.54
CA VAL A 540 1.96 21.39 -15.60
C VAL A 540 1.55 20.01 -15.13
N LYS A 541 2.52 19.10 -15.09
CA LYS A 541 2.38 17.79 -14.48
C LYS A 541 3.15 17.80 -13.18
N SER A 542 2.53 17.31 -12.11
CA SER A 542 3.31 16.91 -10.95
C SER A 542 4.17 15.72 -11.36
N ASN A 543 5.42 15.74 -10.92
CA ASN A 543 6.40 14.70 -11.22
C ASN A 543 5.92 13.32 -10.74
N SER A 544 5.10 13.29 -9.69
CA SER A 544 4.47 12.08 -9.14
C SER A 544 3.35 11.53 -10.03
N PHE A 545 2.72 12.36 -10.87
CA PHE A 545 1.58 12.00 -11.73
C PHE A 545 2.01 11.61 -13.15
N THR A 546 3.27 11.86 -13.54
CA THR A 546 3.81 11.57 -14.89
C THR A 546 3.86 10.07 -15.24
N PHE A 547 3.60 9.19 -14.27
CA PHE A 547 3.62 7.73 -14.41
C PHE A 547 2.22 7.10 -14.54
N LEU A 548 1.17 7.93 -14.60
CA LEU A 548 -0.19 7.59 -15.02
C LEU A 548 -0.36 7.90 -16.51
#